data_AF-A0A2V7JK17-F1
#
_entry.id   AF-A0A2V7JK17-F1
#
_cell.length_a   1.000
_cell.length_b   1.000
_cell.length_c   1.000
_cell.angle_alpha   90.00
_cell.angle_beta   90.00
_cell.angle_gamma   90.00
#
_symmetry.space_group_name_H-M   'P 1'
#
loop_
_entity.id
_entity.type
_entity.pdbx_description
1 polymer ?
#
loop_
_entity_poly.entity_id
_entity_poly.type
_entity_poly.pdbx_seq_one_letter_code
_entity_poly.pdbx_strand_id
1 'polypeptide(L)'
;MAQLKKKKGPENKSSTHERIQLAAIGMEAEFAVIIDGVQVRPEDIFGSPRKIIREKMMHRKGRSYHLPTGGAVYFDTGVIEVATPVIEIERGCAARAGRSLWEAILFVRQELDAWEQAHDTDVQLAGFSTHYNISFELPRNEQGTTRTVEQLAYLLTHILPVPVMLLAANRRSTGIGVRPRGDRIEITADFTPDAPLMIATATVIVGIVREVMRWPSYEISVLDETDIPVIRGFRPMPHTTRKGWLARFDCYPENPFVSDIDGDKWPTTDGRFLSLRAIAGLITKHFWPYIRRYSDPFTLRLIGSVMKGRAPSLLDLDDRPAGYEDVGRLCTWDNLFPERVLPRSQYERVLIR
;
A
#
# COMPACT_ATOMS: atom_id res chain seq x y z
N MET A 1 -47.37 40.16 30.73
CA MET A 1 -47.29 39.10 29.69
C MET A 1 -45.92 39.15 29.04
N ALA A 2 -45.04 38.22 29.41
CA ALA A 2 -43.66 38.15 28.93
C ALA A 2 -43.56 37.18 27.74
N GLN A 3 -43.03 37.65 26.61
CA GLN A 3 -42.76 36.84 25.43
C GLN A 3 -41.52 35.96 25.65
N LEU A 4 -41.72 34.64 25.60
CA LEU A 4 -40.68 33.62 25.64
C LEU A 4 -39.87 33.61 24.33
N LYS A 5 -38.58 33.97 24.43
CA LYS A 5 -37.57 33.75 23.39
C LYS A 5 -37.37 32.24 23.16
N LYS A 6 -37.69 31.74 21.95
CA LYS A 6 -37.28 30.40 21.50
C LYS A 6 -35.76 30.37 21.32
N LYS A 7 -35.07 29.57 22.14
CA LYS A 7 -33.67 29.18 21.92
C LYS A 7 -33.57 28.36 20.63
N LYS A 8 -32.76 28.82 19.67
CA LYS A 8 -32.28 27.98 18.56
C LYS A 8 -31.38 26.90 19.15
N GLY A 9 -31.75 25.64 19.00
CA GLY A 9 -30.88 24.49 19.27
C GLY A 9 -29.72 24.45 18.28
N PRO A 10 -28.64 23.72 18.60
CA PRO A 10 -27.46 23.66 17.75
C PRO A 10 -27.81 23.04 16.40
N GLU A 11 -27.52 23.77 15.32
CA GLU A 11 -27.57 23.26 13.96
C GLU A 11 -26.65 22.05 13.86
N ASN A 12 -27.27 20.91 13.59
CA ASN A 12 -26.62 19.63 13.40
C ASN A 12 -25.80 19.73 12.10
N LYS A 13 -24.52 20.15 12.19
CA LYS A 13 -23.54 20.05 11.10
C LYS A 13 -23.15 18.59 10.90
N SER A 14 -24.12 17.80 10.47
CA SER A 14 -23.87 16.57 9.73
C SER A 14 -23.38 17.01 8.36
N SER A 15 -22.08 17.27 8.22
CA SER A 15 -21.45 17.18 6.90
C SER A 15 -21.62 15.72 6.46
N THR A 16 -22.64 15.47 5.65
CA THR A 16 -22.73 14.26 4.84
C THR A 16 -21.48 14.23 3.98
N HIS A 17 -20.44 13.57 4.49
CA HIS A 17 -19.30 13.17 3.70
C HIS A 17 -19.87 12.32 2.56
N GLU A 18 -19.83 12.84 1.33
CA GLU A 18 -20.12 12.03 0.16
C GLU A 18 -19.19 10.83 0.22
N ARG A 19 -19.76 9.68 0.55
CA ARG A 19 -19.06 8.42 0.64
C ARG A 19 -18.61 8.07 -0.77
N ILE A 20 -17.39 7.53 -0.91
CA ILE A 20 -16.96 6.93 -2.18
C ILE A 20 -18.08 5.97 -2.61
N GLN A 21 -18.64 6.21 -3.79
CA GLN A 21 -19.83 5.49 -4.23
C GLN A 21 -19.50 4.08 -4.74
N LEU A 22 -18.25 3.86 -5.14
CA LEU A 22 -17.75 2.61 -5.71
C LEU A 22 -16.62 2.05 -4.85
N ALA A 23 -16.50 0.72 -4.86
CA ALA A 23 -15.34 0.02 -4.33
C ALA A 23 -14.07 0.65 -4.88
N ALA A 24 -13.09 0.91 -4.03
CA ALA A 24 -11.91 1.64 -4.46
C ALA A 24 -10.62 1.17 -3.79
N ILE A 25 -9.52 1.43 -4.48
CA ILE A 25 -8.17 1.34 -3.97
C ILE A 25 -7.49 2.71 -3.95
N GLY A 26 -6.46 2.83 -3.14
CA GLY A 26 -5.50 3.92 -3.17
C GLY A 26 -4.12 3.43 -2.76
N MET A 27 -3.08 4.12 -3.21
CA MET A 27 -1.70 3.83 -2.82
C MET A 27 -1.03 5.10 -2.32
N GLU A 28 -0.14 4.95 -1.35
CA GLU A 28 0.64 6.05 -0.78
C GLU A 28 2.09 5.56 -0.68
N ALA A 29 3.04 6.44 -0.97
CA ALA A 29 4.47 6.20 -0.79
C ALA A 29 5.06 7.29 0.09
N GLU A 30 5.89 6.87 1.04
CA GLU A 30 6.58 7.76 1.98
C GLU A 30 8.06 7.80 1.64
N PHE A 31 8.66 9.00 1.71
CA PHE A 31 10.07 9.24 1.41
C PHE A 31 10.74 10.00 2.54
N ALA A 32 11.86 9.47 3.03
CA ALA A 32 12.78 10.26 3.82
C ALA A 32 13.52 11.25 2.91
N VAL A 33 13.77 12.45 3.40
CA VAL A 33 14.50 13.47 2.65
C VAL A 33 15.92 13.53 3.17
N ILE A 34 16.89 13.45 2.27
CA ILE A 34 18.30 13.63 2.58
C ILE A 34 18.77 14.88 1.84
N ILE A 35 19.42 15.79 2.55
CA ILE A 35 20.01 17.01 1.99
C ILE A 35 21.50 17.00 2.26
N ASP A 36 22.29 17.09 1.20
CA ASP A 36 23.76 17.03 1.23
C ASP A 36 24.29 15.86 2.09
N GLY A 37 23.63 14.70 1.97
CA GLY A 37 23.97 13.47 2.70
C GLY A 37 23.42 13.37 4.13
N VAL A 38 22.66 14.36 4.62
CA VAL A 38 22.05 14.33 5.96
C VAL A 38 20.53 14.16 5.88
N GLN A 39 19.98 13.17 6.58
CA GLN A 39 18.53 13.02 6.68
C GLN A 39 17.92 14.20 7.45
N VAL A 40 16.93 14.85 6.85
CA VAL A 40 16.24 16.02 7.38
C VAL A 40 14.74 15.82 7.42
N ARG A 41 14.04 16.69 8.15
CA ARG A 41 12.58 16.78 8.13
C ARG A 41 12.15 17.77 7.05
N PRO A 42 11.31 17.39 6.08
CA PRO A 42 10.85 18.30 5.03
C PRO A 42 10.07 19.50 5.58
N GLU A 43 9.41 19.37 6.73
CA GLU A 43 8.73 20.50 7.39
C GLU A 43 9.71 21.58 7.88
N ASP A 44 10.92 21.19 8.27
CA ASP A 44 11.90 22.12 8.82
C ASP A 44 12.65 22.86 7.69
N ILE A 45 12.88 22.18 6.56
CA ILE A 45 13.57 22.76 5.41
C ILE A 45 12.62 23.50 4.49
N PHE A 46 11.59 22.81 4.00
CA PHE A 46 10.69 23.35 2.98
C PHE A 46 9.46 24.01 3.61
N GLY A 47 9.07 23.66 4.83
CA GLY A 47 7.87 24.18 5.50
C GLY A 47 6.55 23.59 4.97
N SER A 48 6.34 23.61 3.66
CA SER A 48 5.12 23.12 3.01
C SER A 48 5.41 22.68 1.57
N PRO A 49 4.69 21.68 1.03
CA PRO A 49 4.80 21.35 -0.39
C PRO A 49 4.62 22.55 -1.33
N ARG A 50 3.83 23.56 -0.93
CA ARG A 50 3.63 24.79 -1.72
C ARG A 50 4.88 25.62 -1.96
N LYS A 51 5.95 25.38 -1.21
CA LYS A 51 7.22 26.09 -1.36
C LYS A 51 8.19 25.39 -2.30
N ILE A 52 7.91 24.14 -2.67
CA ILE A 52 8.69 23.37 -3.65
C ILE A 52 7.95 23.18 -4.96
N ILE A 53 6.62 22.98 -4.91
CA ILE A 53 5.81 22.80 -6.13
C ILE A 53 5.49 24.17 -6.74
N ARG A 54 6.00 24.40 -7.95
CA ARG A 54 5.83 25.63 -8.74
C ARG A 54 4.43 25.76 -9.31
N GLU A 55 3.78 24.65 -9.63
CA GLU A 55 2.41 24.64 -10.14
C GLU A 55 1.36 24.94 -9.05
N LYS A 56 0.22 25.50 -9.47
CA LYS A 56 -0.87 25.85 -8.55
C LYS A 56 -1.56 24.59 -8.04
N MET A 57 -1.36 24.29 -6.76
CA MET A 57 -2.04 23.17 -6.10
C MET A 57 -3.38 23.54 -5.46
N MET A 58 -4.32 22.60 -5.45
CA MET A 58 -5.57 22.72 -4.70
C MET A 58 -5.38 22.20 -3.27
N HIS A 59 -5.83 22.96 -2.27
CA HIS A 59 -5.84 22.47 -0.88
C HIS A 59 -6.95 21.44 -0.68
N ARG A 60 -6.61 20.30 -0.06
CA ARG A 60 -7.56 19.21 0.19
C ARG A 60 -8.06 19.24 1.64
N LYS A 61 -7.21 18.82 2.57
CA LYS A 61 -7.48 18.77 4.01
C LYS A 61 -6.15 18.74 4.78
N GLY A 62 -6.10 19.41 5.92
CA GLY A 62 -4.88 19.44 6.74
C GLY A 62 -3.69 19.98 5.95
N ARG A 63 -2.60 19.20 5.89
CA ARG A 63 -1.36 19.54 5.16
C ARG A 63 -1.29 18.98 3.73
N SER A 64 -2.39 18.39 3.23
CA SER A 64 -2.48 17.73 1.93
C SER A 64 -2.92 18.66 0.81
N TYR A 65 -2.20 18.56 -0.31
CA TYR A 65 -2.41 19.34 -1.53
C TYR A 65 -2.54 18.42 -2.73
N HIS A 66 -3.49 18.69 -3.63
CA HIS A 66 -3.60 17.98 -4.90
C HIS A 66 -2.51 18.43 -5.88
N LEU A 67 -1.84 17.44 -6.46
CA LEU A 67 -0.90 17.59 -7.56
C LEU A 67 -1.64 17.70 -8.90
N PRO A 68 -1.04 18.32 -9.94
CA PRO A 68 -1.58 18.34 -11.30
C PRO A 68 -1.86 16.94 -11.86
N THR A 69 -1.08 15.94 -11.45
CA THR A 69 -1.26 14.52 -11.77
C THR A 69 -2.51 13.88 -11.14
N GLY A 70 -3.32 14.64 -10.38
CA GLY A 70 -4.51 14.18 -9.66
C GLY A 70 -4.21 13.52 -8.31
N GLY A 71 -2.94 13.15 -8.06
CA GLY A 71 -2.46 12.67 -6.77
C GLY A 71 -2.46 13.76 -5.70
N ALA A 72 -1.88 13.44 -4.54
CA ALA A 72 -1.68 14.39 -3.47
C ALA A 72 -0.28 14.29 -2.88
N VAL A 73 0.22 15.41 -2.36
CA VAL A 73 1.47 15.51 -1.63
C VAL A 73 1.25 16.17 -0.27
N TYR A 74 1.96 15.69 0.75
CA TYR A 74 2.03 16.32 2.07
C TYR A 74 3.31 15.95 2.79
N PHE A 75 3.63 16.74 3.81
CA PHE A 75 4.68 16.39 4.77
C PHE A 75 4.00 15.93 6.07
N ASP A 76 4.33 14.73 6.51
CA ASP A 76 3.87 14.18 7.78
C ASP A 76 5.05 13.53 8.50
N THR A 77 5.21 13.86 9.78
CA THR A 77 6.15 13.21 10.70
C THR A 77 7.57 13.04 10.14
N GLY A 78 8.08 14.05 9.42
CA GLY A 78 9.45 14.02 8.89
C GLY A 78 9.64 13.29 7.55
N VAL A 79 8.58 12.91 6.85
CA VAL A 79 8.63 12.34 5.49
C VAL A 79 7.83 13.17 4.49
N ILE A 80 8.17 13.05 3.21
CA ILE A 80 7.30 13.45 2.10
C ILE A 80 6.41 12.27 1.76
N GLU A 81 5.10 12.47 1.80
CA GLU A 81 4.13 11.47 1.37
C GLU A 81 3.51 11.86 0.04
N VAL A 82 3.47 10.90 -0.88
CA VAL A 82 2.81 11.00 -2.19
C VAL A 82 1.70 9.96 -2.24
N ALA A 83 0.48 10.41 -2.50
CA ALA A 83 -0.71 9.57 -2.51
C ALA A 83 -1.41 9.61 -3.87
N THR A 84 -1.96 8.49 -4.31
CA THR A 84 -2.83 8.43 -5.49
C THR A 84 -4.16 9.13 -5.22
N PRO A 85 -4.88 9.55 -6.27
CA PRO A 85 -6.33 9.67 -6.14
C PRO A 85 -6.92 8.30 -5.77
N VAL A 86 -8.16 8.32 -5.29
CA VAL A 86 -8.96 7.09 -5.16
C VAL A 86 -9.18 6.52 -6.56
N ILE A 87 -9.10 5.20 -6.73
CA ILE A 87 -9.28 4.51 -8.02
C ILE A 87 -10.29 3.39 -7.84
N GLU A 88 -11.30 3.31 -8.71
CA GLU A 88 -12.32 2.27 -8.62
C GLU A 88 -11.71 0.86 -8.77
N ILE A 89 -12.22 -0.10 -7.99
CA ILE A 89 -11.85 -1.51 -8.11
C ILE A 89 -12.56 -2.10 -9.32
N GLU A 90 -11.80 -2.17 -10.39
CA GLU A 90 -12.12 -2.92 -11.60
C GLU A 90 -10.85 -3.58 -12.16
N ARG A 91 -10.95 -4.26 -13.30
CA ARG A 91 -9.79 -4.90 -13.92
C ARG A 91 -8.74 -3.84 -14.30
N GLY A 92 -7.50 -4.05 -13.86
CA GLY A 92 -6.40 -3.13 -14.06
C GLY A 92 -6.34 -1.98 -13.04
N CYS A 93 -7.16 -1.99 -11.99
CA CYS A 93 -7.15 -0.93 -10.96
C CYS A 93 -5.77 -0.71 -10.35
N ALA A 94 -5.06 -1.77 -9.95
CA ALA A 94 -3.72 -1.69 -9.38
C ALA A 94 -2.69 -1.12 -10.38
N ALA A 95 -2.82 -1.44 -11.67
CA ALA A 95 -1.96 -0.87 -12.71
C ALA A 95 -2.22 0.63 -12.90
N ARG A 96 -3.49 1.09 -12.78
CA ARG A 96 -3.79 2.53 -12.74
C ARG A 96 -3.19 3.18 -11.50
N ALA A 97 -3.40 2.58 -10.32
CA ALA A 97 -2.88 3.13 -9.07
C ALA A 97 -1.36 3.25 -9.06
N GLY A 98 -0.66 2.20 -9.51
CA GLY A 98 0.78 2.25 -9.68
C GLY A 98 1.21 3.34 -10.66
N ARG A 99 0.58 3.44 -11.84
CA ARG A 99 0.88 4.54 -12.78
C ARG A 99 0.68 5.91 -12.14
N SER A 100 -0.49 6.17 -11.54
CA SER A 100 -0.78 7.49 -10.95
C SER A 100 0.21 7.83 -9.83
N LEU A 101 0.63 6.83 -9.05
CA LEU A 101 1.63 7.02 -8.00
C LEU A 101 3.00 7.37 -8.58
N TRP A 102 3.49 6.60 -9.57
CA TRP A 102 4.79 6.84 -10.19
C TRP A 102 4.84 8.16 -10.97
N GLU A 103 3.78 8.55 -11.65
CA GLU A 103 3.67 9.87 -12.27
C GLU A 103 3.74 11.00 -11.23
N ALA A 104 3.07 10.82 -10.09
CA ALA A 104 3.14 11.79 -8.99
C ALA A 104 4.52 11.85 -8.33
N ILE A 105 5.18 10.70 -8.13
CA ILE A 105 6.56 10.63 -7.61
C ILE A 105 7.52 11.35 -8.55
N LEU A 106 7.45 11.07 -9.86
CA LEU A 106 8.31 11.72 -10.85
C LEU A 106 8.05 13.23 -10.94
N PHE A 107 6.79 13.66 -10.84
CA PHE A 107 6.46 15.07 -10.74
C PHE A 107 7.12 15.73 -9.52
N VAL A 108 6.99 15.12 -8.34
CA VAL A 108 7.63 15.64 -7.11
C VAL A 108 9.15 15.68 -7.26
N ARG A 109 9.76 14.65 -7.85
CA ARG A 109 11.20 14.61 -8.12
C ARG A 109 11.66 15.76 -9.02
N GLN A 110 10.92 16.04 -10.10
CA GLN A 110 11.21 17.17 -11.00
C GLN A 110 11.11 18.52 -10.30
N GLU A 111 10.14 18.68 -9.40
CA GLU A 111 10.01 19.92 -8.61
C GLU A 111 11.14 20.08 -7.59
N LEU A 112 11.62 18.97 -7.00
CA LEU A 112 12.81 18.99 -6.15
C LEU A 112 14.08 19.28 -6.95
N ASP A 113 14.26 18.71 -8.14
CA ASP A 113 15.42 19.01 -9.00
C ASP A 113 15.46 20.51 -9.38
N ALA A 114 14.30 21.13 -9.63
CA ALA A 114 14.23 22.57 -9.86
C ALA A 114 14.57 23.38 -8.60
N TRP A 115 14.15 22.90 -7.43
CA TRP A 115 14.48 23.52 -6.15
C TRP A 115 15.98 23.45 -5.86
N GLU A 116 16.61 22.30 -6.07
CA GLU A 116 18.05 22.09 -5.93
C GLU A 116 18.86 23.05 -6.80
N GLN A 117 18.53 23.16 -8.08
CA GLN A 117 19.19 24.08 -9.00
C GLN A 117 19.11 25.53 -8.53
N ALA A 118 18.01 25.91 -7.88
CA ALA A 118 17.83 27.26 -7.36
C ALA A 118 18.58 27.53 -6.04
N HIS A 119 18.98 26.49 -5.31
CA HIS A 119 19.60 26.60 -3.98
C HIS A 119 21.03 26.03 -3.90
N ASP A 120 21.55 25.44 -4.99
CA ASP A 120 22.87 24.80 -5.06
C ASP A 120 23.06 23.75 -3.95
N THR A 121 22.14 22.78 -3.90
CA THR A 121 22.01 21.78 -2.83
C THR A 121 21.63 20.44 -3.45
N ASP A 122 22.09 19.31 -2.91
CA ASP A 122 21.63 17.97 -3.33
C ASP A 122 20.46 17.51 -2.44
N VAL A 123 19.35 17.07 -3.04
CA VAL A 123 18.20 16.50 -2.33
C VAL A 123 17.94 15.09 -2.84
N GLN A 124 17.95 14.11 -1.95
CA GLN A 124 17.62 12.72 -2.28
C GLN A 124 16.28 12.34 -1.66
N LEU A 125 15.49 11.58 -2.41
CA LEU A 125 14.24 11.00 -1.93
C LEU A 125 14.43 9.52 -1.60
N ALA A 126 14.79 9.20 -0.37
CA ALA A 126 14.97 7.82 0.03
C ALA A 126 13.62 7.13 0.29
N GLY A 127 13.37 6.02 -0.40
CA GLY A 127 12.16 5.20 -0.26
C GLY A 127 12.00 4.66 1.16
N PHE A 128 10.89 4.99 1.82
CA PHE A 128 10.64 4.57 3.19
C PHE A 128 9.56 3.49 3.26
N SER A 129 8.34 3.79 2.84
CA SER A 129 7.22 2.83 2.91
C SER A 129 6.27 2.96 1.72
N THR A 130 5.42 1.94 1.55
CA THR A 130 4.25 2.00 0.68
C THR A 130 3.03 1.46 1.40
N HIS A 131 1.93 2.20 1.31
CA HIS A 131 0.63 1.84 1.86
C HIS A 131 -0.34 1.49 0.73
N TYR A 132 -0.99 0.34 0.86
CA TYR A 132 -2.02 -0.13 -0.07
C TYR A 132 -3.36 -0.10 0.65
N ASN A 133 -4.27 0.75 0.18
CA ASN A 133 -5.57 0.98 0.79
C ASN A 133 -6.67 0.33 -0.05
N ILE A 134 -7.56 -0.44 0.58
CA ILE A 134 -8.67 -1.13 -0.08
C ILE A 134 -9.94 -0.86 0.71
N SER A 135 -10.96 -0.31 0.03
CA SER A 135 -12.25 0.00 0.64
C SER A 135 -12.89 -1.22 1.29
N PHE A 136 -13.38 -1.06 2.52
CA PHE A 136 -14.17 -2.03 3.25
C PHE A 136 -15.65 -1.65 3.13
N GLU A 137 -16.38 -2.45 2.36
CA GLU A 137 -17.74 -2.09 1.91
C GLU A 137 -18.84 -2.92 2.56
N LEU A 138 -18.50 -3.79 3.52
CA LEU A 138 -19.49 -4.65 4.16
C LEU A 138 -20.48 -3.79 4.99
N PRO A 139 -21.78 -3.78 4.67
CA PRO A 139 -22.76 -2.99 5.39
C PRO A 139 -22.80 -3.35 6.88
N ARG A 140 -23.04 -2.37 7.76
CA ARG A 140 -22.99 -2.59 9.23
C ARG A 140 -23.96 -3.68 9.70
N ASN A 141 -25.10 -3.84 9.04
CA ASN A 141 -26.08 -4.89 9.33
C ASN A 141 -25.62 -6.30 8.92
N GLU A 142 -24.61 -6.42 8.05
CA GLU A 142 -24.04 -7.69 7.59
C GLU A 142 -22.74 -8.08 8.32
N GLN A 143 -22.16 -7.15 9.11
CA GLN A 143 -20.92 -7.40 9.83
C GLN A 143 -21.10 -8.35 11.03
N GLY A 144 -22.26 -8.32 11.68
CA GLY A 144 -22.51 -9.14 12.87
C GLY A 144 -21.39 -9.00 13.93
N THR A 145 -21.06 -10.10 14.60
CA THR A 145 -19.96 -10.17 15.59
C THR A 145 -18.68 -10.79 15.04
N THR A 146 -18.70 -11.33 13.82
CA THR A 146 -17.61 -12.14 13.24
C THR A 146 -17.06 -11.57 11.94
N ARG A 147 -17.64 -10.49 11.41
CA ARG A 147 -17.21 -9.87 10.13
C ARG A 147 -16.90 -8.39 10.27
N THR A 148 -16.23 -7.99 11.36
CA THR A 148 -15.78 -6.60 11.56
C THR A 148 -14.48 -6.30 10.79
N VAL A 149 -14.19 -5.01 10.54
CA VAL A 149 -12.96 -4.59 9.86
C VAL A 149 -11.70 -4.96 10.67
N GLU A 150 -11.80 -4.96 12.01
CA GLU A 150 -10.73 -5.37 12.91
C GLU A 150 -10.43 -6.86 12.81
N GLN A 151 -11.47 -7.71 12.76
CA GLN A 151 -11.32 -9.15 12.56
C GLN A 151 -10.76 -9.47 11.17
N LEU A 152 -11.24 -8.76 10.14
CA LEU A 152 -10.69 -8.86 8.79
C LEU A 152 -9.20 -8.56 8.77
N ALA A 153 -8.77 -7.47 9.41
CA ALA A 153 -7.36 -7.11 9.49
C ALA A 153 -6.52 -8.19 10.18
N TYR A 154 -7.03 -8.79 11.26
CA TYR A 154 -6.35 -9.88 11.96
C TYR A 154 -6.20 -11.13 11.09
N LEU A 155 -7.29 -11.57 10.46
CA LEU A 155 -7.26 -12.71 9.54
C LEU A 155 -6.30 -12.49 8.37
N LEU A 156 -6.37 -11.32 7.73
CA LEU A 156 -5.49 -10.95 6.64
C LEU A 156 -4.01 -10.92 7.04
N THR A 157 -3.69 -10.65 8.30
CA THR A 157 -2.31 -10.71 8.82
C THR A 157 -1.73 -12.13 8.78
N HIS A 158 -2.58 -13.17 8.71
CA HIS A 158 -2.12 -14.56 8.57
C HIS A 158 -2.06 -15.03 7.12
N ILE A 159 -2.62 -14.26 6.17
CA ILE A 159 -2.72 -14.63 4.76
C ILE A 159 -1.75 -13.80 3.90
N LEU A 160 -1.74 -12.48 4.08
CA LEU A 160 -1.04 -11.55 3.19
C LEU A 160 0.48 -11.48 3.33
N PRO A 161 1.10 -11.60 4.53
CA PRO A 161 2.51 -11.23 4.66
C PRO A 161 3.44 -11.97 3.72
N VAL A 162 3.34 -13.29 3.57
CA VAL A 162 4.33 -14.06 2.80
C VAL A 162 4.27 -13.73 1.29
N PRO A 163 3.09 -13.66 0.63
CA PRO A 163 3.01 -13.15 -0.74
C PRO A 163 3.50 -11.70 -0.90
N VAL A 164 3.19 -10.82 0.07
CA VAL A 164 3.63 -9.42 0.03
C VAL A 164 5.14 -9.29 0.23
N MET A 165 5.74 -10.12 1.09
CA MET A 165 7.20 -10.18 1.27
C MET A 165 7.90 -10.43 -0.05
N LEU A 166 7.47 -11.44 -0.82
CA LEU A 166 8.09 -11.76 -2.11
C LEU A 166 7.87 -10.73 -3.21
N LEU A 167 6.84 -9.89 -3.11
CA LEU A 167 6.56 -8.90 -4.13
C LEU A 167 7.05 -7.48 -3.78
N ALA A 168 7.20 -7.15 -2.49
CA ALA A 168 7.47 -5.78 -2.06
C ALA A 168 8.66 -5.62 -1.11
N ALA A 169 8.97 -6.64 -0.31
CA ALA A 169 9.99 -6.54 0.74
C ALA A 169 11.40 -6.80 0.19
N ASN A 170 12.40 -6.38 0.97
CA ASN A 170 13.81 -6.56 0.68
C ASN A 170 14.54 -7.11 1.92
N ARG A 171 15.85 -7.35 1.81
CA ARG A 171 16.66 -7.95 2.89
C ARG A 171 16.71 -7.14 4.19
N ARG A 172 16.43 -5.84 4.13
CA ARG A 172 16.39 -4.92 5.28
C ARG A 172 14.97 -4.64 5.80
N SER A 173 13.96 -5.26 5.21
CA SER A 173 12.57 -5.06 5.64
C SER A 173 12.33 -5.54 7.06
N THR A 174 11.41 -4.85 7.74
CA THR A 174 11.14 -5.10 9.16
C THR A 174 9.82 -5.84 9.40
N GLY A 175 8.85 -5.71 8.50
CA GLY A 175 7.56 -6.37 8.65
C GLY A 175 6.53 -5.92 7.63
N ILE A 176 5.42 -6.66 7.57
CA ILE A 176 4.23 -6.30 6.80
C ILE A 176 3.11 -5.93 7.77
N GLY A 177 2.52 -4.75 7.61
CA GLY A 177 1.43 -4.28 8.46
C GLY A 177 0.06 -4.49 7.82
N VAL A 178 -0.95 -4.76 8.63
CA VAL A 178 -2.36 -4.81 8.22
C VAL A 178 -3.20 -4.02 9.22
N ARG A 179 -3.82 -2.94 8.77
CA ARG A 179 -4.40 -1.91 9.63
C ARG A 179 -5.88 -1.67 9.28
N PRO A 180 -6.81 -1.78 10.23
CA PRO A 180 -8.18 -1.35 10.02
C PRO A 180 -8.27 0.18 10.10
N ARG A 181 -8.99 0.77 9.14
CA ARG A 181 -9.21 2.22 9.03
C ARG A 181 -10.69 2.59 8.97
N GLY A 182 -11.54 1.78 9.58
CA GLY A 182 -12.98 2.00 9.65
C GLY A 182 -13.69 1.67 8.34
N ASP A 183 -13.39 2.41 7.27
CA ASP A 183 -13.98 2.24 5.93
C ASP A 183 -13.04 1.60 4.90
N ARG A 184 -11.84 1.20 5.34
CA ARG A 184 -10.84 0.52 4.51
C ARG A 184 -9.91 -0.36 5.35
N ILE A 185 -9.26 -1.30 4.67
CA ILE A 185 -8.10 -2.03 5.16
C ILE A 185 -6.86 -1.43 4.49
N GLU A 186 -5.83 -1.22 5.27
CA GLU A 186 -4.56 -0.66 4.83
C GLU A 186 -3.44 -1.67 5.08
N ILE A 187 -2.69 -2.00 4.03
CA ILE A 187 -1.54 -2.90 4.07
C ILE A 187 -0.29 -2.06 3.93
N THR A 188 0.72 -2.30 4.75
CA THR A 188 1.99 -1.56 4.67
C THR A 188 3.15 -2.49 4.43
N ALA A 189 4.04 -2.05 3.54
CA ALA A 189 5.34 -2.66 3.30
C ALA A 189 6.38 -1.54 3.17
N ASP A 190 7.66 -1.90 3.11
CA ASP A 190 8.70 -0.98 2.64
C ASP A 190 8.38 -0.47 1.23
N PHE A 191 8.93 0.69 0.87
CA PHE A 191 8.79 1.22 -0.48
C PHE A 191 9.35 0.24 -1.52
N THR A 192 8.65 -0.08 -2.61
CA THR A 192 9.18 -0.98 -3.65
C THR A 192 9.76 -0.17 -4.81
N PRO A 193 11.10 -0.08 -5.01
CA PRO A 193 11.73 0.70 -6.09
C PRO A 193 11.67 -0.01 -7.45
N ASP A 194 10.57 -0.70 -7.72
CA ASP A 194 10.27 -1.35 -8.99
C ASP A 194 8.76 -1.26 -9.21
N ALA A 195 8.37 -0.48 -10.22
CA ALA A 195 6.97 -0.21 -10.49
C ALA A 195 6.16 -1.48 -10.87
N PRO A 196 6.66 -2.40 -11.72
CA PRO A 196 6.01 -3.69 -11.96
C PRO A 196 5.72 -4.49 -10.68
N LEU A 197 6.69 -4.62 -9.78
CA LEU A 197 6.57 -5.35 -8.52
C LEU A 197 5.61 -4.65 -7.54
N MET A 198 5.63 -3.32 -7.49
CA MET A 198 4.66 -2.54 -6.71
C MET A 198 3.22 -2.76 -7.21
N ILE A 199 3.01 -2.76 -8.53
CA ILE A 199 1.70 -3.05 -9.15
C ILE A 199 1.28 -4.50 -8.91
N ALA A 200 2.22 -5.45 -9.00
CA ALA A 200 1.98 -6.85 -8.69
C ALA A 200 1.56 -7.04 -7.24
N THR A 201 2.23 -6.37 -6.30
CA THR A 201 1.88 -6.35 -4.87
C THR A 201 0.46 -5.85 -4.67
N ALA A 202 0.13 -4.66 -5.20
CA ALA A 202 -1.21 -4.09 -5.10
C ALA A 202 -2.28 -5.03 -5.68
N THR A 203 -1.99 -5.69 -6.80
CA THR A 203 -2.91 -6.64 -7.45
C THR A 203 -3.18 -7.88 -6.61
N VAL A 204 -2.14 -8.47 -6.01
CA VAL A 204 -2.27 -9.60 -5.09
C VAL A 204 -3.08 -9.21 -3.86
N ILE A 205 -2.77 -8.06 -3.26
CA ILE A 205 -3.50 -7.54 -2.10
C ILE A 205 -4.98 -7.36 -2.46
N VAL A 206 -5.30 -6.69 -3.58
CA VAL A 206 -6.69 -6.49 -4.01
C VAL A 206 -7.41 -7.82 -4.19
N GLY A 207 -6.81 -8.76 -4.91
CA GLY A 207 -7.42 -10.08 -5.15
C GLY A 207 -7.74 -10.83 -3.85
N ILE A 208 -6.77 -10.88 -2.93
CA ILE A 208 -6.92 -11.57 -1.64
C ILE A 208 -7.94 -10.84 -0.76
N VAL A 209 -7.77 -9.55 -0.53
CA VAL A 209 -8.63 -8.76 0.36
C VAL A 209 -10.09 -8.79 -0.11
N ARG A 210 -10.32 -8.65 -1.42
CA ARG A 210 -11.68 -8.70 -2.00
C ARG A 210 -12.34 -10.06 -1.85
N GLU A 211 -11.57 -11.14 -1.91
CA GLU A 211 -12.14 -12.46 -1.68
C GLU A 211 -12.39 -12.75 -0.21
N VAL A 212 -11.41 -12.47 0.67
CA VAL A 212 -11.57 -12.71 2.11
C VAL A 212 -12.73 -11.90 2.69
N MET A 213 -12.99 -10.68 2.20
CA MET A 213 -14.18 -9.90 2.56
C MET A 213 -15.52 -10.62 2.30
N ARG A 214 -15.54 -11.62 1.41
CA ARG A 214 -16.75 -12.38 1.06
C ARG A 214 -16.91 -13.65 1.89
N TRP A 215 -15.92 -13.99 2.72
CA TRP A 215 -15.99 -15.16 3.57
C TRP A 215 -17.10 -15.01 4.63
N PRO A 216 -17.71 -16.14 5.07
CA PRO A 216 -18.83 -16.13 6.01
C PRO A 216 -18.44 -15.69 7.43
N SER A 217 -17.16 -15.80 7.78
CA SER A 217 -16.58 -15.34 9.05
C SER A 217 -15.15 -14.84 8.80
N TYR A 218 -14.68 -13.90 9.63
CA TYR A 218 -13.28 -13.45 9.67
C TYR A 218 -12.54 -13.98 10.91
N GLU A 219 -13.10 -14.97 11.60
CA GLU A 219 -12.41 -15.66 12.68
C GLU A 219 -11.24 -16.47 12.13
N ILE A 220 -10.19 -16.65 12.93
CA ILE A 220 -8.97 -17.32 12.46
C ILE A 220 -9.18 -18.81 12.16
N SER A 221 -10.15 -19.45 12.82
CA SER A 221 -10.49 -20.86 12.65
C SER A 221 -10.97 -21.20 11.24
N VAL A 222 -11.39 -20.20 10.45
CA VAL A 222 -11.73 -20.44 9.04
C VAL A 222 -10.51 -20.93 8.25
N LEU A 223 -9.29 -20.63 8.68
CA LEU A 223 -8.07 -21.12 8.03
C LEU A 223 -7.92 -22.64 8.17
N ASP A 224 -8.46 -23.25 9.23
CA ASP A 224 -8.45 -24.70 9.44
C ASP A 224 -9.28 -25.45 8.39
N GLU A 225 -10.20 -24.76 7.72
CA GLU A 225 -11.04 -25.27 6.64
C GLU A 225 -10.45 -25.01 5.24
N THR A 226 -9.26 -24.40 5.17
CA THR A 226 -8.59 -24.04 3.91
C THR A 226 -7.27 -24.79 3.72
N ASP A 227 -6.75 -24.78 2.48
CA ASP A 227 -5.41 -25.31 2.17
C ASP A 227 -4.29 -24.27 2.29
N ILE A 228 -4.60 -23.10 2.87
CA ILE A 228 -3.69 -21.96 3.03
C ILE A 228 -2.63 -22.30 4.10
N PRO A 229 -1.33 -22.39 3.73
CA PRO A 229 -0.28 -22.68 4.69
C PRO A 229 -0.04 -21.50 5.64
N VAL A 230 -0.05 -21.77 6.95
CA VAL A 230 0.37 -20.82 7.99
C VAL A 230 1.67 -21.32 8.61
N ILE A 231 2.66 -20.43 8.74
CA ILE A 231 3.95 -20.75 9.40
C ILE A 231 3.68 -21.08 10.87
N ARG A 232 4.14 -22.24 11.31
CA ARG A 232 4.02 -22.68 12.70
C ARG A 232 4.85 -21.77 13.60
N GLY A 233 4.24 -21.30 14.68
CA GLY A 233 4.89 -20.38 15.62
C GLY A 233 4.79 -18.91 15.21
N PHE A 234 4.22 -18.59 14.04
CA PHE A 234 3.90 -17.21 13.69
C PHE A 234 2.89 -16.62 14.69
N ARG A 235 3.22 -15.46 15.24
CA ARG A 235 2.37 -14.72 16.18
C ARG A 235 2.42 -13.23 15.86
N PRO A 236 1.44 -12.69 15.11
CA PRO A 236 1.44 -11.26 14.80
C PRO A 236 1.30 -10.43 16.07
N MET A 237 1.91 -9.25 16.07
CA MET A 237 1.86 -8.33 17.20
C MET A 237 0.94 -7.14 16.92
N PRO A 238 0.32 -6.54 17.96
CA PRO A 238 -0.37 -5.27 17.80
C PRO A 238 0.59 -4.18 17.29
N HIS A 239 0.12 -3.36 16.36
CA HIS A 239 0.90 -2.21 15.91
C HIS A 239 1.02 -1.18 17.03
N THR A 240 2.26 -0.89 17.45
CA THR A 240 2.59 -0.10 18.66
C THR A 240 1.95 1.30 18.72
N THR A 241 1.74 1.96 17.58
CA THR A 241 1.27 3.35 17.54
C THR A 241 0.11 3.62 16.58
N ARG A 242 -0.21 2.70 15.65
CA ARG A 242 -1.08 3.01 14.50
C ARG A 242 -2.40 2.24 14.45
N LYS A 243 -2.74 1.41 15.45
CA LYS A 243 -3.88 0.46 15.44
C LYS A 243 -3.78 -0.59 14.32
N GLY A 244 -4.11 -1.84 14.61
CA GLY A 244 -3.96 -2.97 13.68
C GLY A 244 -2.84 -3.92 14.08
N TRP A 245 -2.32 -4.65 13.10
CA TRP A 245 -1.43 -5.79 13.31
C TRP A 245 -0.16 -5.66 12.46
N LEU A 246 0.93 -6.23 12.98
CA LEU A 246 2.23 -6.25 12.33
C LEU A 246 2.76 -7.69 12.31
N ALA A 247 3.12 -8.15 11.12
CA ALA A 247 3.92 -9.34 10.91
C ALA A 247 5.39 -8.93 10.84
N ARG A 248 5.98 -8.62 12.00
CA ARG A 248 7.38 -8.20 12.12
C ARG A 248 8.31 -9.41 11.97
N PHE A 249 9.58 -9.19 11.63
CA PHE A 249 10.57 -10.26 11.51
C PHE A 249 10.64 -11.20 12.73
N ASP A 250 10.41 -10.70 13.95
CA ASP A 250 10.43 -11.48 15.19
C ASP A 250 9.06 -12.02 15.63
N CYS A 251 8.03 -11.84 14.79
CA CYS A 251 6.77 -12.58 14.91
C CYS A 251 6.90 -14.01 14.38
N TYR A 252 8.01 -14.34 13.73
CA TYR A 252 8.31 -15.64 13.13
C TYR A 252 9.38 -16.37 13.95
N PRO A 253 9.48 -17.72 13.86
CA PRO A 253 10.53 -18.48 14.53
C PRO A 253 11.95 -18.07 14.13
N GLU A 254 12.12 -17.66 12.87
CA GLU A 254 13.36 -17.15 12.28
C GLU A 254 13.01 -15.88 11.49
N ASN A 255 14.02 -15.08 11.11
CA ASN A 255 13.76 -13.84 10.35
C ASN A 255 13.52 -14.15 8.86
N PRO A 256 12.30 -13.94 8.31
CA PRO A 256 11.97 -14.31 6.93
C PRO A 256 12.63 -13.41 5.88
N PHE A 257 13.12 -12.22 6.25
CA PHE A 257 13.71 -11.27 5.30
C PHE A 257 15.17 -11.62 4.95
N VAL A 258 15.86 -12.37 5.80
CA VAL A 258 17.26 -12.77 5.61
C VAL A 258 17.43 -14.27 5.29
N SER A 259 16.35 -15.05 5.27
CA SER A 259 16.37 -16.48 4.91
C SER A 259 16.55 -16.70 3.41
N ASP A 260 17.04 -17.88 3.03
CA ASP A 260 16.92 -18.38 1.65
C ASP A 260 15.44 -18.69 1.36
N ILE A 261 14.83 -17.86 0.52
CA ILE A 261 13.39 -17.93 0.23
C ILE A 261 12.98 -19.19 -0.56
N ASP A 262 13.94 -19.91 -1.16
CA ASP A 262 13.73 -21.17 -1.87
C ASP A 262 14.27 -22.38 -1.10
N GLY A 263 15.40 -22.21 -0.40
CA GLY A 263 16.09 -23.25 0.36
C GLY A 263 15.45 -23.52 1.72
N ASP A 264 15.41 -22.52 2.59
CA ASP A 264 15.03 -22.68 4.01
C ASP A 264 13.59 -23.15 4.14
N LYS A 265 13.37 -24.18 4.98
CA LYS A 265 12.06 -24.82 5.12
C LYS A 265 11.42 -24.48 6.45
N TRP A 266 10.22 -23.93 6.37
CA TRP A 266 9.43 -23.49 7.49
C TRP A 266 8.38 -24.56 7.81
N PRO A 267 8.28 -25.00 9.08
CA PRO A 267 7.19 -25.87 9.49
C PRO A 267 5.87 -25.10 9.39
N THR A 268 4.84 -25.71 8.83
CA THR A 268 3.49 -25.14 8.76
C THR A 268 2.56 -25.79 9.81
N THR A 269 1.45 -25.13 10.10
CA THR A 269 0.43 -25.62 11.05
C THR A 269 -0.17 -26.96 10.62
N ASP A 270 -0.30 -27.18 9.31
CA ASP A 270 -0.79 -28.43 8.70
C ASP A 270 0.26 -29.56 8.59
N GLY A 271 1.47 -29.36 9.14
CA GLY A 271 2.50 -30.40 9.23
C GLY A 271 3.47 -30.48 8.05
N ARG A 272 3.32 -29.64 7.02
CA ARG A 272 4.29 -29.55 5.91
C ARG A 272 5.54 -28.77 6.31
N PHE A 273 6.59 -28.91 5.50
CA PHE A 273 7.81 -28.11 5.56
C PHE A 273 8.01 -27.45 4.20
N LEU A 274 7.86 -26.13 4.13
CA LEU A 274 7.78 -25.39 2.87
C LEU A 274 8.73 -24.19 2.90
N SER A 275 9.33 -23.85 1.76
CA SER A 275 10.05 -22.57 1.65
C SER A 275 9.09 -21.39 1.62
N LEU A 276 9.60 -20.18 1.88
CA LEU A 276 8.79 -18.96 1.80
C LEU A 276 8.15 -18.80 0.43
N ARG A 277 8.89 -19.09 -0.65
CA ARG A 277 8.33 -19.07 -2.01
C ARG A 277 7.24 -20.12 -2.22
N ALA A 278 7.40 -21.32 -1.68
CA ALA A 278 6.36 -22.35 -1.76
C ALA A 278 5.09 -21.94 -0.99
N ILE A 279 5.24 -21.35 0.20
CA ILE A 279 4.13 -20.81 1.00
C ILE A 279 3.40 -19.72 0.22
N ALA A 280 4.12 -18.69 -0.24
CA ALA A 280 3.52 -17.62 -1.02
C ALA A 280 2.87 -18.11 -2.32
N GLY A 281 3.48 -19.08 -3.00
CA GLY A 281 2.95 -19.68 -4.21
C GLY A 281 1.64 -20.41 -3.98
N LEU A 282 1.51 -21.15 -2.87
CA LEU A 282 0.27 -21.83 -2.49
C LEU A 282 -0.83 -20.84 -2.11
N ILE A 283 -0.51 -19.82 -1.31
CA ILE A 283 -1.45 -18.75 -0.96
C ILE A 283 -1.93 -18.04 -2.24
N THR A 284 -0.99 -17.63 -3.10
CA THR A 284 -1.31 -16.96 -4.37
C THR A 284 -2.13 -17.86 -5.29
N LYS A 285 -1.86 -19.17 -5.32
CA LYS A 285 -2.63 -20.14 -6.09
C LYS A 285 -4.08 -20.27 -5.59
N HIS A 286 -4.28 -20.33 -4.28
CA HIS A 286 -5.61 -20.35 -3.66
C HIS A 286 -6.45 -19.15 -4.14
N PHE A 287 -5.86 -17.96 -4.14
CA PHE A 287 -6.55 -16.73 -4.55
C PHE A 287 -6.44 -16.41 -6.05
N TRP A 288 -5.86 -17.29 -6.87
CA TRP A 288 -5.54 -17.00 -8.27
C TRP A 288 -6.74 -16.54 -9.11
N PRO A 289 -7.94 -17.16 -9.03
CA PRO A 289 -9.11 -16.69 -9.77
C PRO A 289 -9.48 -15.24 -9.45
N TYR A 290 -9.31 -14.82 -8.21
CA TYR A 290 -9.66 -13.50 -7.71
C TYR A 290 -8.59 -12.45 -8.04
N ILE A 291 -7.31 -12.82 -7.94
CA ILE A 291 -6.20 -12.01 -8.44
C ILE A 291 -6.36 -11.78 -9.95
N ARG A 292 -6.64 -12.84 -10.71
CA ARG A 292 -6.89 -12.77 -12.17
C ARG A 292 -8.05 -11.85 -12.53
N ARG A 293 -9.11 -11.81 -11.71
CA ARG A 293 -10.29 -10.95 -11.93
C ARG A 293 -9.93 -9.47 -12.01
N TYR A 294 -8.97 -9.03 -11.19
CA TYR A 294 -8.59 -7.62 -11.09
C TYR A 294 -7.29 -7.28 -11.83
N SER A 295 -6.55 -8.27 -12.31
CA SER A 295 -5.26 -8.07 -12.98
C SER A 295 -5.39 -7.77 -14.48
N ASP A 296 -4.47 -6.96 -14.99
CA ASP A 296 -4.09 -6.99 -16.42
C ASP A 296 -3.21 -8.22 -16.73
N PRO A 297 -3.08 -8.64 -18.00
CA PRO A 297 -2.32 -9.83 -18.37
C PRO A 297 -0.81 -9.79 -18.07
N PHE A 298 -0.18 -8.61 -18.12
CA PHE A 298 1.26 -8.46 -17.88
C PHE A 298 1.56 -8.66 -16.39
N THR A 299 0.84 -7.94 -15.53
CA THR A 299 0.97 -8.07 -14.07
C THR A 299 0.66 -9.49 -13.59
N LEU A 300 -0.36 -10.13 -14.15
CA LEU A 300 -0.71 -11.51 -13.78
C LEU A 300 0.44 -12.48 -14.09
N ARG A 301 1.10 -12.30 -15.25
CA ARG A 301 2.25 -13.12 -15.64
C ARG A 301 3.44 -12.88 -14.71
N LEU A 302 3.70 -11.62 -14.34
CA LEU A 302 4.78 -11.27 -13.41
C LEU A 302 4.57 -11.93 -12.05
N ILE A 303 3.38 -11.77 -11.44
CA ILE A 303 3.03 -12.43 -10.17
C ILE A 303 3.31 -13.93 -10.25
N GLY A 304 2.78 -14.59 -11.28
CA GLY A 304 2.98 -16.03 -11.46
C GLY A 304 4.45 -16.43 -11.69
N SER A 305 5.28 -15.54 -12.23
CA SER A 305 6.70 -15.79 -12.48
C SER A 305 7.52 -15.62 -11.21
N VAL A 306 7.28 -14.57 -10.42
CA VAL A 306 7.93 -14.37 -9.11
C VAL A 306 7.61 -15.51 -8.16
N MET A 307 6.33 -15.89 -8.05
CA MET A 307 5.91 -17.00 -7.17
C MET A 307 6.48 -18.37 -7.58
N LYS A 308 6.97 -18.51 -8.82
CA LYS A 308 7.60 -19.74 -9.34
C LYS A 308 9.13 -19.64 -9.44
N GLY A 309 9.74 -18.55 -8.98
CA GLY A 309 11.18 -18.33 -9.06
C GLY A 309 11.69 -18.14 -10.49
N ARG A 310 10.82 -17.72 -11.42
CA ARG A 310 11.15 -17.45 -12.83
C ARG A 310 11.40 -15.98 -13.12
N ALA A 311 11.04 -15.11 -12.18
CA ALA A 311 11.35 -13.69 -12.18
C ALA A 311 11.82 -13.33 -10.76
N PRO A 312 12.77 -12.39 -10.63
CA PRO A 312 13.34 -12.05 -9.33
C PRO A 312 12.33 -11.32 -8.44
N SER A 313 12.38 -11.64 -7.15
CA SER A 313 11.93 -10.82 -6.04
C SER A 313 13.06 -9.89 -5.59
N LEU A 314 12.76 -8.80 -4.88
CA LEU A 314 13.82 -8.05 -4.19
C LEU A 314 14.44 -8.86 -3.02
N LEU A 315 13.76 -9.90 -2.53
CA LEU A 315 14.32 -10.88 -1.60
C LEU A 315 15.25 -11.90 -2.27
N ASP A 316 15.34 -11.95 -3.61
CA ASP A 316 16.37 -12.74 -4.30
C ASP A 316 17.74 -12.05 -4.30
N LEU A 317 17.79 -10.76 -3.96
CA LEU A 317 19.03 -9.97 -3.91
C LEU A 317 19.79 -10.20 -2.61
N ASP A 318 21.10 -9.94 -2.62
CA ASP A 318 21.96 -10.03 -1.44
C ASP A 318 21.65 -8.95 -0.39
N ASP A 319 21.16 -7.79 -0.84
CA ASP A 319 20.82 -6.64 0.02
C ASP A 319 19.73 -5.76 -0.62
N ARG A 320 19.25 -4.75 0.12
CA ARG A 320 18.37 -3.69 -0.37
C ARG A 320 18.98 -3.01 -1.62
N PRO A 321 18.24 -2.90 -2.74
CA PRO A 321 18.76 -2.29 -3.97
C PRO A 321 18.96 -0.78 -3.81
N ALA A 322 19.90 -0.22 -4.56
CA ALA A 322 20.24 1.22 -4.53
C ALA A 322 19.07 2.14 -4.91
N GLY A 323 18.05 1.63 -5.62
CA GLY A 323 16.83 2.39 -5.94
C GLY A 323 16.08 2.94 -4.72
N TYR A 324 16.31 2.40 -3.52
CA TYR A 324 15.79 2.96 -2.27
C TYR A 324 16.46 4.27 -1.86
N GLU A 325 17.70 4.55 -2.27
CA GLU A 325 18.46 5.68 -1.75
C GLU A 325 18.06 7.01 -2.42
N ASP A 326 17.69 7.00 -3.70
CA ASP A 326 17.22 8.18 -4.41
C ASP A 326 16.16 7.85 -5.48
N VAL A 327 14.91 7.88 -5.03
CA VAL A 327 13.72 7.56 -5.81
C VAL A 327 13.45 8.64 -6.85
N GLY A 328 13.11 8.20 -8.06
CA GLY A 328 12.86 9.07 -9.20
C GLY A 328 14.12 9.44 -9.99
N ARG A 329 15.32 9.31 -9.41
CA ARG A 329 16.59 9.32 -10.16
C ARG A 329 17.09 7.92 -10.49
N LEU A 330 17.09 7.04 -9.50
CA LEU A 330 17.61 5.66 -9.64
C LEU A 330 16.54 4.65 -10.04
N CYS A 331 15.26 5.02 -9.95
CA CYS A 331 14.13 4.19 -10.36
C CYS A 331 13.64 4.61 -11.74
N THR A 332 13.37 3.64 -12.62
CA THR A 332 12.74 3.91 -13.92
C THR A 332 11.24 3.67 -13.86
N TRP A 333 10.47 4.55 -14.52
CA TRP A 333 9.07 4.30 -14.85
C TRP A 333 8.94 4.27 -16.37
N ASP A 334 8.86 3.07 -16.94
CA ASP A 334 8.81 2.87 -18.39
C ASP A 334 7.42 3.09 -19.00
N ASN A 335 6.51 3.75 -18.26
CA ASN A 335 5.12 3.97 -18.65
C ASN A 335 4.46 2.70 -19.22
N LEU A 336 4.56 1.60 -18.48
CA LEU A 336 4.12 0.26 -18.90
C LEU A 336 2.63 0.18 -19.28
N PHE A 337 1.83 1.14 -18.80
CA PHE A 337 0.39 1.23 -19.01
C PHE A 337 0.01 2.61 -19.52
N PRO A 338 0.34 2.97 -20.78
CA PRO A 338 -0.02 4.27 -21.32
C PRO A 338 -1.56 4.40 -21.38
N GLU A 339 -2.08 5.62 -21.31
CA GLU A 339 -3.53 5.87 -21.22
C GLU A 339 -4.33 5.24 -22.37
N ARG A 340 -3.73 5.16 -23.56
CA ARG A 340 -4.32 4.49 -24.73
C ARG A 340 -4.58 2.98 -24.51
N VAL A 341 -3.76 2.33 -23.67
CA VAL A 341 -3.88 0.90 -23.32
C VAL A 341 -4.71 0.72 -22.05
N LEU A 342 -4.51 1.58 -21.05
CA LEU A 342 -5.24 1.55 -19.80
C LEU A 342 -5.76 2.96 -19.46
N PRO A 343 -6.99 3.32 -19.86
CA PRO A 343 -7.52 4.65 -19.62
C PRO A 343 -7.56 5.01 -18.14
N ARG A 344 -7.48 6.30 -17.82
CA ARG A 344 -7.72 6.81 -16.45
C ARG A 344 -9.05 6.33 -15.91
N SER A 345 -9.08 6.05 -14.62
CA SER A 345 -10.26 5.71 -13.83
C SER A 345 -11.24 6.91 -13.75
N GLN A 346 -12.47 6.72 -13.27
CA GLN A 346 -13.44 7.83 -13.28
C GLN A 346 -13.04 8.88 -12.24
N TYR A 347 -12.64 8.44 -11.04
CA TYR A 347 -12.10 9.32 -10.01
C TYR A 347 -10.82 10.06 -10.41
N GLU A 348 -9.91 9.44 -11.17
CA GLU A 348 -8.72 10.14 -11.70
C GLU A 348 -9.11 11.34 -12.58
N ARG A 349 -10.07 11.15 -13.50
CA ARG A 349 -10.48 12.18 -14.48
C ARG A 349 -11.11 13.43 -13.85
N VAL A 350 -11.63 13.30 -12.63
CA VAL A 350 -12.19 14.44 -11.89
C VAL A 350 -11.10 15.31 -11.28
N LEU A 351 -9.94 14.71 -10.97
CA LEU A 351 -8.87 15.36 -10.20
C LEU A 351 -7.70 15.84 -11.07
N ILE A 352 -7.42 15.16 -12.20
CA ILE A 352 -6.41 15.56 -13.17
C ILE A 352 -6.88 16.83 -13.89
N ARG A 353 -5.97 17.80 -14.08
CA ARG A 353 -6.25 19.09 -14.72
C ARG A 353 -5.27 19.42 -15.80
#